data_AF-A0A183KMP6-F1
#
_entry.id   AF-A0A183KMP6-F1
#
_cell.length_a   1.000
_cell.length_b   1.000
_cell.length_c   1.000
_cell.angle_alpha   90.00
_cell.angle_beta   90.00
_cell.angle_gamma   90.00
#
_symmetry.space_group_name_H-M   'P 1'
#
loop_
_entity.id
_entity.type
_entity.pdbx_description
1 polymer ?
#
loop_
_entity_poly.entity_id
_entity_poly.type
_entity_poly.pdbx_seq_one_letter_code
_entity_poly.pdbx_strand_id
1 'polypeptide(L)'
;MGNLNAKVGIDNTGYEDIMGRHGLVERNVNGERFTNLFAFNKLTLSGTIFPHKRIHKATWISLDYTTENQIYHICINKKFRRTMEDVRTKRGADIASDHQLVVANLKLKPKKNWTTGQTALQRFNAAFLRDTNKINEFKIALNNRFQALQDLLKEEENTMEDKWKGIKEALTSTCQEVLGLKKHHHKEWISTETLDKIKQRKNKKTAINNSRTQTEKVQAQAEYIEANKQVKRSIRADKHKY
;
A
#
# COMPACT_ATOMS: atom_id res chain seq x y z
N MET A 1 14.96 -4.49 4.38
CA MET A 1 15.01 -3.12 3.85
C MET A 1 15.04 -2.17 5.03
N GLY A 2 15.80 -1.09 4.96
CA GLY A 2 15.73 -0.05 5.98
C GLY A 2 16.97 0.84 6.02
N ASN A 3 16.98 1.76 6.99
CA ASN A 3 18.15 2.53 7.37
C ASN A 3 19.07 1.67 8.23
N LEU A 4 20.29 1.42 7.75
CA LEU A 4 21.26 0.54 8.42
C LEU A 4 22.51 1.31 8.83
N ASN A 5 22.56 2.61 8.53
CA ASN A 5 23.72 3.48 8.76
C ASN A 5 25.06 2.88 8.27
N ALA A 6 24.98 2.08 7.20
CA ALA A 6 26.07 1.31 6.64
C ALA A 6 26.42 1.85 5.25
N LYS A 7 27.64 2.35 5.07
CA LYS A 7 28.18 2.77 3.77
C LYS A 7 28.99 1.60 3.23
N VAL A 8 28.53 1.02 2.12
CA VAL A 8 29.09 -0.24 1.61
C VAL A 8 30.20 -0.01 0.57
N GLY A 9 30.13 1.13 -0.10
CA GLY A 9 31.09 1.59 -1.10
C GLY A 9 31.09 0.86 -2.44
N ILE A 10 32.10 1.17 -3.25
CA ILE A 10 32.28 0.67 -4.63
C ILE A 10 33.09 -0.62 -4.66
N ASP A 11 34.08 -0.74 -3.79
CA ASP A 11 34.92 -1.93 -3.71
C ASP A 11 34.06 -3.15 -3.34
N ASN A 12 34.09 -4.19 -4.16
CA ASN A 12 33.35 -5.41 -3.94
C ASN A 12 34.25 -6.65 -3.89
N THR A 13 35.56 -6.48 -3.75
CA THR A 13 36.52 -7.59 -3.67
C THR A 13 36.13 -8.54 -2.53
N GLY A 14 35.94 -9.82 -2.85
CA GLY A 14 35.51 -10.86 -1.91
C GLY A 14 34.01 -10.89 -1.59
N TYR A 15 33.23 -9.97 -2.19
CA TYR A 15 31.76 -9.84 -1.99
C TYR A 15 31.01 -9.73 -3.33
N GLU A 16 31.61 -10.17 -4.44
CA GLU A 16 31.09 -9.99 -5.80
C GLU A 16 29.72 -10.66 -6.00
N ASP A 17 29.47 -11.71 -5.23
CA ASP A 17 28.25 -12.50 -5.28
C ASP A 17 27.08 -11.85 -4.53
N ILE A 18 27.35 -10.92 -3.60
CA ILE A 18 26.35 -10.21 -2.81
C ILE A 18 26.23 -8.72 -3.12
N MET A 19 27.22 -8.07 -3.72
CA MET A 19 27.16 -6.63 -4.02
C MET A 19 27.80 -6.29 -5.37
N GLY A 20 27.34 -5.20 -5.98
CA GLY A 20 27.94 -4.66 -7.21
C GLY A 20 28.92 -3.52 -6.95
N ARG A 21 29.47 -3.00 -8.03
CA ARG A 21 30.49 -1.92 -8.05
C ARG A 21 29.90 -0.53 -8.19
N HIS A 22 28.62 -0.37 -7.87
CA HIS A 22 27.90 0.89 -8.08
C HIS A 22 27.44 1.57 -6.79
N GLY A 23 27.96 1.17 -5.63
CA GLY A 23 27.73 1.91 -4.39
C GLY A 23 28.27 3.34 -4.41
N LEU A 24 27.94 4.10 -3.37
CA LEU A 24 28.49 5.44 -3.14
C LEU A 24 29.44 5.45 -1.94
N VAL A 25 30.40 6.39 -2.00
CA VAL A 25 31.34 6.71 -0.91
C VAL A 25 32.25 5.52 -0.58
N GLU A 26 33.23 5.73 0.30
CA GLU A 26 34.06 4.67 0.86
C GLU A 26 33.29 3.86 1.89
N ARG A 27 33.67 2.57 2.04
CA ARG A 27 33.09 1.67 3.02
C ARG A 27 33.45 2.13 4.43
N ASN A 28 32.47 2.20 5.32
CA ASN A 28 32.72 2.43 6.74
C ASN A 28 32.69 1.11 7.54
N VAL A 29 33.11 1.14 8.82
CA VAL A 29 33.13 -0.04 9.70
C VAL A 29 31.75 -0.73 9.78
N ASN A 30 30.67 0.04 9.82
CA ASN A 30 29.31 -0.50 9.76
C ASN A 30 29.03 -1.20 8.42
N GLY A 31 29.52 -0.63 7.32
CA GLY A 31 29.49 -1.19 5.98
C GLY A 31 30.17 -2.55 5.89
N GLU A 32 31.33 -2.72 6.53
CA GLU A 32 32.06 -3.99 6.56
C GLU A 32 31.32 -5.06 7.38
N ARG A 33 30.85 -4.71 8.59
CA ARG A 33 30.01 -5.63 9.38
C ARG A 33 28.75 -6.03 8.61
N PHE A 34 28.19 -5.08 7.88
CA PHE A 34 27.00 -5.25 7.08
C PHE A 34 27.24 -6.16 5.86
N THR A 35 28.35 -5.99 5.12
CA THR A 35 28.70 -6.91 4.02
C THR A 35 28.96 -8.33 4.53
N ASN A 36 29.65 -8.49 5.66
CA ASN A 36 29.91 -9.79 6.27
C ASN A 36 28.63 -10.52 6.66
N LEU A 37 27.70 -9.81 7.32
CA LEU A 37 26.39 -10.38 7.68
C LEU A 37 25.62 -10.86 6.45
N PHE A 38 25.71 -10.10 5.34
CA PHE A 38 25.00 -10.39 4.11
C PHE A 38 25.60 -11.54 3.32
N ALA A 39 26.93 -11.63 3.31
CA ALA A 39 27.66 -12.78 2.76
C ALA A 39 27.24 -14.06 3.47
N PHE A 40 27.26 -14.04 4.81
CA PHE A 40 26.86 -15.17 5.63
C PHE A 40 25.42 -15.62 5.37
N ASN A 41 24.48 -14.68 5.29
CA ASN A 41 23.05 -14.97 5.09
C ASN A 41 22.63 -15.12 3.62
N LYS A 42 23.58 -15.09 2.68
CA LYS A 42 23.31 -15.17 1.23
C LYS A 42 22.29 -14.11 0.78
N LEU A 43 22.46 -12.87 1.24
CA LEU A 43 21.65 -11.72 0.86
C LEU A 43 22.43 -10.83 -0.11
N THR A 44 21.74 -10.27 -1.10
CA THR A 44 22.31 -9.36 -2.07
C THR A 44 21.90 -7.92 -1.78
N LEU A 45 22.89 -7.01 -1.78
CA LEU A 45 22.75 -5.57 -1.64
C LEU A 45 22.38 -4.95 -2.98
N SER A 46 21.11 -4.61 -3.13
CA SER A 46 20.60 -4.22 -4.44
C SER A 46 21.02 -2.84 -4.92
N GLY A 47 21.14 -1.90 -3.98
CA GLY A 47 21.49 -0.50 -4.27
C GLY A 47 22.88 -0.32 -4.87
N THR A 48 23.72 -1.37 -4.88
CA THR A 48 25.07 -1.35 -5.46
C THR A 48 25.18 -2.14 -6.77
N ILE A 49 24.12 -2.82 -7.22
CA ILE A 49 24.12 -3.68 -8.42
C ILE A 49 23.90 -2.89 -9.70
N PHE A 50 23.06 -1.87 -9.66
CA PHE A 50 22.61 -1.18 -10.87
C PHE A 50 23.42 0.09 -11.16
N PRO A 51 23.87 0.29 -12.42
CA PRO A 51 24.56 1.51 -12.79
C PRO A 51 23.59 2.68 -12.87
N HIS A 52 23.67 3.58 -11.89
CA HIS A 52 22.89 4.81 -11.88
C HIS A 52 23.78 6.05 -11.69
N LYS A 53 23.25 7.20 -12.12
CA LYS A 53 23.81 8.51 -11.75
C LYS A 53 23.77 8.67 -10.23
N ARG A 54 24.74 9.39 -9.66
CA ARG A 54 24.84 9.70 -8.22
C ARG A 54 23.52 10.23 -7.64
N ILE A 55 22.80 11.00 -8.45
CA ILE A 55 21.47 11.54 -8.10
C ILE A 55 20.37 10.51 -7.84
N HIS A 56 20.58 9.24 -8.18
CA HIS A 56 19.64 8.15 -7.96
C HIS A 56 20.17 7.09 -6.98
N LYS A 57 21.27 7.39 -6.28
CA LYS A 57 21.93 6.46 -5.33
C LYS A 57 21.99 7.00 -3.91
N ALA A 58 22.16 8.31 -3.73
CA ALA A 58 22.13 8.93 -2.41
C ALA A 58 20.77 8.67 -1.76
N THR A 59 20.74 8.32 -0.48
CA THR A 59 19.50 8.04 0.28
C THR A 59 19.31 9.01 1.44
N TRP A 60 20.35 9.78 1.73
CA TRP A 60 20.38 10.83 2.74
C TRP A 60 21.25 11.96 2.22
N ILE A 61 20.80 13.18 2.44
CA ILE A 61 21.56 14.40 2.12
C ILE A 61 21.57 15.25 3.39
N SER A 62 22.74 15.78 3.74
CA SER A 62 22.89 16.70 4.85
C SER A 62 22.10 18.00 4.64
N LEU A 63 21.73 18.69 5.72
CA LEU A 63 20.97 19.94 5.69
C LEU A 63 21.70 21.07 4.94
N ASP A 64 23.03 21.03 4.92
CA ASP A 64 23.90 21.95 4.20
C ASP A 64 24.10 21.55 2.72
N TYR A 65 23.49 20.45 2.27
CA TYR A 65 23.56 19.91 0.91
C TYR A 65 24.97 19.52 0.42
N THR A 66 25.97 19.45 1.32
CA THR A 66 27.36 19.13 0.97
C THR A 66 27.61 17.62 0.95
N THR A 67 26.93 16.87 1.82
CA THR A 67 27.21 15.47 2.08
C THR A 67 26.06 14.59 1.64
N GLU A 68 26.36 13.59 0.82
CA GLU A 68 25.40 12.60 0.36
C GLU A 68 25.84 11.20 0.78
N ASN A 69 24.93 10.43 1.39
CA ASN A 69 25.23 9.08 1.86
C ASN A 69 24.22 8.05 1.32
N GLN A 70 24.71 6.83 1.06
CA GLN A 70 23.88 5.66 0.74
C GLN A 70 23.84 4.75 1.98
N ILE A 71 22.79 4.90 2.78
CA ILE A 71 22.60 4.20 4.08
C ILE A 71 21.27 3.45 4.16
N TYR A 72 20.36 3.68 3.21
CA TYR A 72 19.17 2.87 3.03
C TYR A 72 19.44 1.78 2.00
N HIS A 73 19.22 0.54 2.41
CA HIS A 73 19.46 -0.61 1.55
C HIS A 73 18.19 -1.43 1.40
N ILE A 74 17.90 -1.78 0.15
CA ILE A 74 16.97 -2.87 -0.18
C ILE A 74 17.82 -4.11 -0.38
N CYS A 75 17.31 -5.24 0.11
CA CYS A 75 18.07 -6.46 0.25
C CYS A 75 17.16 -7.60 -0.16
N ILE A 76 17.70 -8.56 -0.91
CA ILE A 76 16.95 -9.74 -1.33
C ILE A 76 17.83 -10.97 -1.19
N ASN A 77 17.24 -12.13 -0.93
CA ASN A 77 17.99 -13.38 -0.95
C ASN A 77 18.65 -13.57 -2.32
N LYS A 78 19.92 -14.02 -2.32
CA LYS A 78 20.74 -14.27 -3.51
C LYS A 78 20.03 -15.12 -4.56
N LYS A 79 19.22 -16.10 -4.14
CA LYS A 79 18.40 -16.93 -5.05
C LYS A 79 17.45 -16.10 -5.91
N PHE A 80 16.91 -15.02 -5.37
CA PHE A 80 15.99 -14.12 -6.07
C PHE A 80 16.69 -12.88 -6.63
N ARG A 81 18.02 -12.78 -6.62
CA ARG A 81 18.75 -11.63 -7.18
C ARG A 81 18.30 -11.29 -8.61
N ARG A 82 18.03 -12.30 -9.43
CA ARG A 82 17.58 -12.13 -10.83
C ARG A 82 16.15 -11.62 -10.99
N THR A 83 15.33 -11.63 -9.92
CA THR A 83 13.98 -11.03 -9.97
C THR A 83 14.05 -9.52 -9.84
N MET A 84 15.18 -8.97 -9.43
CA MET A 84 15.34 -7.54 -9.25
C MET A 84 15.73 -6.88 -10.56
N GLU A 85 14.92 -5.94 -11.02
CA GLU A 85 15.13 -5.24 -12.30
C GLU A 85 15.80 -3.89 -12.11
N ASP A 86 15.51 -3.21 -11.00
CA ASP A 86 16.04 -1.87 -10.73
C ASP A 86 15.97 -1.56 -9.23
N VAL A 87 16.95 -0.83 -8.68
CA VAL A 87 16.87 -0.24 -7.34
C VAL A 87 17.47 1.15 -7.36
N ARG A 88 16.63 2.15 -7.11
CA ARG A 88 17.02 3.55 -7.22
C ARG A 88 16.34 4.44 -6.20
N THR A 89 17.04 5.50 -5.83
CA THR A 89 16.47 6.58 -5.04
C THR A 89 15.61 7.50 -5.90
N LYS A 90 14.40 7.79 -5.43
CA LYS A 90 13.46 8.78 -5.97
C LYS A 90 13.56 10.08 -5.19
N ARG A 91 14.46 10.97 -5.63
CA ARG A 91 14.61 12.34 -5.09
C ARG A 91 13.33 13.19 -5.17
N GLY A 92 12.44 12.89 -6.11
CA GLY A 92 11.19 13.64 -6.32
C GLY A 92 10.03 13.20 -5.41
N ALA A 93 10.23 12.23 -4.51
CA ALA A 93 9.20 11.83 -3.56
C ALA A 93 9.09 12.89 -2.44
N ASP A 94 7.87 13.38 -2.21
CA ASP A 94 7.56 14.37 -1.17
C ASP A 94 7.53 13.68 0.21
N ILE A 95 8.72 13.49 0.76
CA ILE A 95 8.94 13.01 2.13
C ILE A 95 9.56 14.20 2.85
N ALA A 96 8.86 14.73 3.88
CA ALA A 96 9.34 15.84 4.69
C ALA A 96 10.47 15.38 5.65
N SER A 97 11.56 14.86 5.07
CA SER A 97 12.74 14.32 5.73
C SER A 97 13.96 14.56 4.86
N ASP A 98 15.11 14.61 5.52
CA ASP A 98 16.47 14.53 4.96
C ASP A 98 16.77 13.17 4.28
N HIS A 99 15.88 12.19 4.43
CA HIS A 99 15.92 10.91 3.76
C HIS A 99 15.17 10.91 2.42
N GLN A 100 15.73 10.23 1.44
CA GLN A 100 15.15 10.08 0.10
C GLN A 100 14.53 8.68 -0.07
N LEU A 101 13.39 8.61 -0.75
CA LEU A 101 12.70 7.35 -0.98
C LEU A 101 13.56 6.40 -1.83
N VAL A 102 13.77 5.17 -1.37
CA VAL A 102 14.40 4.11 -2.18
C VAL A 102 13.31 3.19 -2.73
N VAL A 103 13.32 2.96 -4.03
CA VAL A 103 12.34 2.12 -4.73
C VAL A 103 13.06 0.98 -5.42
N ALA A 104 12.53 -0.23 -5.27
CA ALA A 104 12.96 -1.41 -6.02
C ALA A 104 11.86 -1.85 -6.98
N ASN A 105 12.23 -2.12 -8.24
CA ASN A 105 11.40 -2.80 -9.20
C ASN A 105 11.77 -4.29 -9.20
N LEU A 106 10.76 -5.14 -9.03
CA LEU A 106 10.92 -6.60 -8.94
C LEU A 106 9.99 -7.27 -9.95
N LYS A 107 10.53 -8.16 -10.79
CA LYS A 107 9.80 -9.10 -11.62
C LYS A 107 9.66 -10.44 -10.91
N LEU A 108 8.50 -10.63 -10.29
CA LEU A 108 8.14 -11.88 -9.65
C LEU A 108 7.20 -12.67 -10.57
N LYS A 109 7.43 -13.98 -10.67
CA LYS A 109 6.45 -14.93 -11.21
C LYS A 109 5.83 -15.71 -10.05
N PRO A 110 4.89 -15.12 -9.30
CA PRO A 110 4.22 -15.85 -8.23
C PRO A 110 3.45 -17.02 -8.83
N LYS A 111 3.52 -18.18 -8.18
CA LYS A 111 2.59 -19.27 -8.50
C LYS A 111 1.19 -18.76 -8.18
N LYS A 112 0.33 -18.70 -9.19
CA LYS A 112 -1.03 -18.22 -9.03
C LYS A 112 -1.83 -19.29 -8.30
N ASN A 113 -2.00 -19.11 -6.99
CA ASN A 113 -3.09 -19.75 -6.28
C ASN A 113 -4.33 -18.95 -6.67
N TRP A 114 -5.15 -19.49 -7.58
CA TRP A 114 -6.39 -18.85 -7.97
C TRP A 114 -7.34 -18.89 -6.77
N THR A 115 -7.39 -17.80 -6.01
CA THR A 115 -8.63 -17.42 -5.34
C THR A 115 -9.38 -16.63 -6.39
N THR A 116 -10.38 -17.25 -7.02
CA THR A 116 -11.30 -16.58 -7.95
C THR A 116 -11.65 -15.20 -7.41
N GLY A 117 -11.45 -14.16 -8.22
CA GLY A 117 -11.52 -12.76 -7.83
C GLY A 117 -12.70 -12.50 -6.89
N GLN A 118 -12.40 -12.46 -5.60
CA GLN A 118 -13.41 -12.23 -4.58
C GLN A 118 -13.73 -10.75 -4.68
N THR A 119 -14.89 -10.43 -5.26
CA THR A 119 -15.53 -9.11 -5.19
C THR A 119 -15.22 -8.53 -3.82
N ALA A 120 -14.63 -7.32 -3.76
CA ALA A 120 -14.21 -6.70 -2.51
C ALA A 120 -15.24 -7.01 -1.42
N LEU A 121 -14.86 -7.78 -0.41
CA LEU A 121 -15.77 -8.38 0.57
C LEU A 121 -16.74 -7.31 1.08
N GLN A 122 -17.96 -7.31 0.55
CA GLN A 122 -18.99 -6.39 0.98
C GLN A 122 -19.39 -6.83 2.38
N ARG A 123 -19.01 -6.03 3.39
CA ARG A 123 -19.28 -6.38 4.78
C ARG A 123 -20.76 -6.13 5.07
N PHE A 124 -21.44 -7.13 5.61
CA PHE A 124 -22.79 -6.97 6.14
C PHE A 124 -22.80 -6.16 7.44
N ASN A 125 -23.92 -5.51 7.75
CA ASN A 125 -24.06 -4.74 8.98
C ASN A 125 -24.40 -5.63 10.19
N ALA A 126 -23.38 -6.31 10.73
CA ALA A 126 -23.53 -7.20 11.89
C ALA A 126 -24.05 -6.52 13.17
N ALA A 127 -24.07 -5.17 13.23
CA ALA A 127 -24.62 -4.45 14.38
C ALA A 127 -26.14 -4.71 14.54
N PHE A 128 -26.87 -4.99 13.46
CA PHE A 128 -28.30 -5.31 13.52
C PHE A 128 -28.59 -6.61 14.29
N LEU A 129 -27.62 -7.52 14.43
CA LEU A 129 -27.80 -8.73 15.24
C LEU A 129 -27.84 -8.47 16.75
N ARG A 130 -27.58 -7.23 17.19
CA ARG A 130 -27.78 -6.80 18.58
C ARG A 130 -29.23 -6.45 18.88
N ASP A 131 -30.05 -6.21 17.86
CA ASP A 131 -31.46 -5.92 18.00
C ASP A 131 -32.27 -7.23 18.04
N THR A 132 -33.09 -7.39 19.07
CA THR A 132 -33.86 -8.61 19.34
C THR A 132 -34.86 -8.92 18.23
N ASN A 133 -35.45 -7.91 17.59
CA ASN A 133 -36.39 -8.11 16.49
C ASN A 133 -35.65 -8.56 15.24
N LYS A 134 -34.51 -7.92 14.92
CA LYS A 134 -33.69 -8.26 13.76
C LYS A 134 -33.06 -9.65 13.86
N ILE A 135 -32.62 -10.08 15.04
CA ILE A 135 -32.10 -11.46 15.19
C ILE A 135 -33.22 -12.49 15.05
N ASN A 136 -34.45 -12.20 15.48
CA ASN A 136 -35.59 -13.10 15.28
C ASN A 136 -35.99 -13.17 13.80
N GLU A 137 -36.04 -12.03 13.12
CA GLU A 137 -36.24 -11.95 11.66
C GLU A 137 -35.17 -12.77 10.92
N PHE A 138 -33.89 -12.62 11.31
CA PHE A 138 -32.79 -13.39 10.74
C PHE A 138 -32.96 -14.89 10.96
N LYS A 139 -33.32 -15.33 12.17
CA LYS A 139 -33.55 -16.76 12.47
C LYS A 139 -34.69 -17.34 11.63
N ILE A 140 -35.81 -16.62 11.51
CA ILE A 140 -36.96 -17.06 10.71
C ILE A 140 -36.57 -17.16 9.23
N ALA A 141 -35.97 -16.10 8.68
CA ALA A 141 -35.55 -16.05 7.29
C ALA A 141 -34.49 -17.11 6.95
N LEU A 142 -33.58 -17.40 7.88
CA LEU A 142 -32.57 -18.44 7.74
C LEU A 142 -33.23 -19.84 7.76
N ASN A 143 -34.07 -20.11 8.75
CA ASN A 143 -34.75 -21.40 8.88
C ASN A 143 -35.59 -21.72 7.65
N ASN A 144 -36.35 -20.75 7.14
CA ASN A 144 -37.17 -20.93 5.94
C ASN A 144 -36.31 -21.30 4.71
N ARG A 145 -35.16 -20.65 4.53
CA ARG A 145 -34.22 -20.97 3.43
C ARG A 145 -33.55 -22.32 3.60
N PHE A 146 -33.16 -22.68 4.83
CA PHE A 146 -32.55 -23.98 5.10
C PHE A 146 -33.56 -25.11 4.92
N GLN A 147 -34.84 -24.89 5.24
CA GLN A 147 -35.90 -25.85 4.97
C GLN A 147 -36.06 -26.07 3.45
N ALA A 148 -36.14 -25.00 2.67
CA ALA A 148 -36.19 -25.10 1.21
C ALA A 148 -34.92 -25.76 0.62
N LEU A 149 -33.75 -25.47 1.18
CA LEU A 149 -32.49 -26.09 0.77
C LEU A 149 -32.48 -27.60 1.07
N GLN A 150 -32.99 -28.05 2.23
CA GLN A 150 -33.07 -29.47 2.56
C GLN A 150 -33.90 -30.26 1.55
N ASP A 151 -34.98 -29.67 1.04
CA ASP A 151 -35.82 -30.34 0.05
C ASP A 151 -35.12 -30.45 -1.32
N LEU A 152 -34.34 -29.43 -1.71
CA LEU A 152 -33.50 -29.46 -2.91
C LEU A 152 -32.33 -30.46 -2.80
N LEU A 153 -31.77 -30.64 -1.59
CA LEU A 153 -30.63 -31.53 -1.36
C LEU A 153 -30.98 -33.02 -1.28
N LYS A 154 -32.28 -33.38 -1.24
CA LYS A 154 -32.76 -34.76 -1.30
C LYS A 154 -32.72 -35.34 -2.72
N GLU A 155 -32.48 -34.51 -3.75
CA GLU A 155 -32.30 -34.97 -5.12
C GLU A 155 -30.92 -35.67 -5.29
N GLU A 156 -30.92 -36.84 -5.91
CA GLU A 156 -29.83 -37.83 -5.93
C GLU A 156 -28.57 -37.38 -6.72
N GLU A 157 -28.65 -36.27 -7.45
CA GLU A 157 -27.59 -35.77 -8.35
C GLU A 157 -26.67 -34.68 -7.76
N ASN A 158 -26.86 -34.26 -6.50
CA ASN A 158 -26.09 -33.12 -5.95
C ASN A 158 -24.67 -33.50 -5.49
N THR A 159 -23.65 -32.87 -6.10
CA THR A 159 -22.26 -33.00 -5.66
C THR A 159 -22.02 -32.34 -4.29
N MET A 160 -20.89 -32.66 -3.64
CA MET A 160 -20.52 -32.01 -2.36
C MET A 160 -20.28 -30.50 -2.54
N GLU A 161 -19.75 -30.10 -3.68
CA GLU A 161 -19.58 -28.70 -4.07
C GLU A 161 -20.92 -27.98 -4.20
N ASP A 162 -21.95 -28.62 -4.76
CA ASP A 162 -23.30 -28.04 -4.88
C ASP A 162 -23.97 -27.88 -3.53
N LYS A 163 -23.81 -28.86 -2.63
CA LYS A 163 -24.26 -28.76 -1.22
C LYS A 163 -23.63 -27.57 -0.51
N TRP A 164 -22.31 -27.41 -0.66
CA TRP A 164 -21.59 -26.29 -0.06
C TRP A 164 -22.03 -24.94 -0.66
N LYS A 165 -22.24 -24.88 -1.97
CA LYS A 165 -22.74 -23.69 -2.67
C LYS A 165 -24.12 -23.29 -2.16
N GLY A 166 -25.05 -24.24 -2.01
CA GLY A 166 -26.39 -23.98 -1.48
C GLY A 166 -26.38 -23.42 -0.05
N ILE A 167 -25.55 -24.00 0.84
CA ILE A 167 -25.38 -23.49 2.21
C ILE A 167 -24.85 -22.05 2.19
N LYS A 168 -23.83 -21.78 1.38
CA LYS A 168 -23.24 -20.45 1.25
C LYS A 168 -24.25 -19.44 0.71
N GLU A 169 -25.05 -19.81 -0.27
CA GLU A 169 -26.10 -18.94 -0.87
C GLU A 169 -27.23 -18.65 0.12
N ALA A 170 -27.70 -19.65 0.87
CA ALA A 170 -28.70 -19.47 1.91
C ALA A 170 -28.22 -18.47 2.99
N LEU A 171 -26.99 -18.62 3.47
CA LEU A 171 -26.40 -17.71 4.46
C LEU A 171 -26.19 -16.30 3.89
N THR A 172 -25.64 -16.18 2.67
CA THR A 172 -25.29 -14.89 2.08
C THR A 172 -26.55 -14.10 1.71
N SER A 173 -27.57 -14.75 1.15
CA SER A 173 -28.85 -14.11 0.81
C SER A 173 -29.61 -13.65 2.05
N THR A 174 -29.65 -14.46 3.12
CA THR A 174 -30.23 -14.04 4.40
C THR A 174 -29.53 -12.81 4.98
N CYS A 175 -28.20 -12.81 4.96
CA CYS A 175 -27.42 -11.63 5.39
C CYS A 175 -27.75 -10.39 4.54
N GLN A 176 -27.87 -10.54 3.23
CA GLN A 176 -28.17 -9.44 2.32
C GLN A 176 -29.57 -8.86 2.55
N GLU A 177 -30.57 -9.71 2.76
CA GLU A 177 -31.96 -9.32 3.00
C GLU A 177 -32.15 -8.65 4.36
N VAL A 178 -31.67 -9.29 5.44
CA VAL A 178 -32.01 -8.87 6.81
C VAL A 178 -31.02 -7.84 7.35
N LEU A 179 -29.72 -8.00 7.07
CA LEU A 179 -28.66 -7.14 7.61
C LEU A 179 -28.27 -6.02 6.63
N GLY A 180 -28.35 -6.29 5.33
CA GLY A 180 -27.88 -5.38 4.29
C GLY A 180 -26.38 -5.07 4.36
N LEU A 181 -25.92 -4.25 3.42
CA LEU A 181 -24.52 -3.85 3.33
C LEU A 181 -24.18 -2.74 4.30
N LYS A 182 -22.97 -2.80 4.88
CA LYS A 182 -22.44 -1.73 5.71
C LYS A 182 -22.23 -0.48 4.87
N LYS A 183 -23.00 0.56 5.15
CA LYS A 183 -22.83 1.89 4.53
C LYS A 183 -21.61 2.58 5.12
N HIS A 184 -20.83 3.25 4.27
CA HIS A 184 -19.79 4.17 4.73
C HIS A 184 -20.45 5.46 5.19
N HIS A 185 -20.56 5.64 6.51
CA HIS A 185 -20.92 6.92 7.07
C HIS A 185 -19.70 7.85 7.01
N HIS A 186 -19.82 8.95 6.29
CA HIS A 186 -19.00 10.12 6.59
C HIS A 186 -19.48 10.70 7.93
N LYS A 187 -18.61 11.40 8.65
CA LYS A 187 -19.01 11.98 9.94
C LYS A 187 -20.16 12.97 9.68
N GLU A 188 -21.25 12.85 10.44
CA GLU A 188 -22.48 13.63 10.22
C GLU A 188 -22.25 15.14 10.24
N TRP A 189 -21.26 15.61 11.00
CA TRP A 189 -20.89 17.02 11.07
C TRP A 189 -20.20 17.55 9.81
N ILE A 190 -19.70 16.70 8.91
CA ILE A 190 -19.00 17.15 7.69
C ILE A 190 -20.03 17.42 6.60
N SER A 191 -20.11 18.67 6.15
CA SER A 191 -21.05 19.09 5.11
C SER A 191 -20.67 18.54 3.73
N THR A 192 -21.68 18.43 2.85
CA THR A 192 -21.50 18.09 1.43
C THR A 192 -20.60 19.09 0.71
N GLU A 193 -20.67 20.37 1.08
CA GLU A 193 -19.81 21.44 0.57
C GLU A 193 -18.33 21.20 0.92
N THR A 194 -18.03 20.79 2.16
CA THR A 194 -16.67 20.43 2.57
C THR A 194 -16.15 19.21 1.81
N LEU A 195 -17.01 18.22 1.53
CA LEU A 195 -16.64 17.06 0.71
C LEU A 195 -16.27 17.46 -0.72
N ASP A 196 -17.00 18.39 -1.34
CA ASP A 196 -16.66 18.87 -2.67
C ASP A 196 -15.32 19.64 -2.69
N LYS A 197 -15.08 20.51 -1.69
CA LYS A 197 -13.78 21.18 -1.52
C LYS A 197 -12.62 20.20 -1.37
N ILE A 198 -12.83 19.07 -0.66
CA ILE A 198 -11.82 18.01 -0.54
C ILE A 198 -11.53 17.38 -1.91
N LYS A 199 -12.56 17.16 -2.74
CA LYS A 199 -12.42 16.65 -4.11
C LYS A 199 -11.66 17.64 -4.99
N GLN A 200 -12.01 18.93 -4.96
CA GLN A 200 -11.32 19.97 -5.71
C GLN A 200 -9.83 20.10 -5.32
N ARG A 201 -9.52 20.04 -4.01
CA ARG A 201 -8.12 20.03 -3.53
C ARG A 201 -7.33 18.83 -4.09
N LYS A 202 -7.95 17.65 -4.20
CA LYS A 202 -7.31 16.47 -4.80
C LYS A 202 -6.99 16.70 -6.28
N ASN A 203 -7.91 17.29 -7.05
CA ASN A 203 -7.69 17.60 -8.46
C ASN A 203 -6.51 18.57 -8.66
N LYS A 204 -6.39 19.60 -7.83
CA LYS A 204 -5.25 20.54 -7.86
C LYS A 204 -3.91 19.87 -7.53
N LYS A 205 -3.89 18.86 -6.64
CA LYS A 205 -2.69 18.06 -6.39
C LYS A 205 -2.29 17.24 -7.62
N THR A 206 -3.26 16.74 -8.39
CA THR A 206 -3.00 16.06 -9.68
C THR A 206 -2.35 17.00 -10.68
N ALA A 207 -2.77 18.26 -10.76
CA ALA A 207 -2.16 19.26 -11.64
C ALA A 207 -0.67 19.52 -11.32
N ILE A 208 -0.30 19.59 -10.03
CA ILE A 208 1.11 19.71 -9.59
C ILE A 208 1.93 18.51 -10.10
N ASN A 209 1.38 17.31 -10.00
CA ASN A 209 2.09 16.08 -10.37
C ASN A 209 2.29 15.97 -11.89
N ASN A 210 1.40 16.58 -12.68
CA ASN A 210 1.44 16.55 -14.14
C ASN A 210 2.21 17.74 -14.76
N SER A 211 2.65 18.69 -13.94
CA SER A 211 3.40 19.87 -14.41
C SER A 211 4.74 19.46 -15.02
N ARG A 212 5.06 19.99 -16.20
CA ARG A 212 6.28 19.62 -16.96
C ARG A 212 7.42 20.61 -16.75
N THR A 213 7.09 21.86 -16.43
CA THR A 213 8.07 22.93 -16.19
C THR A 213 8.06 23.39 -14.73
N GLN A 214 9.15 24.00 -14.28
CA GLN A 214 9.26 24.53 -12.93
C GLN A 214 8.22 25.64 -12.67
N THR A 215 7.95 26.47 -13.68
CA THR A 215 6.98 27.58 -13.59
C THR A 215 5.54 27.06 -13.42
N GLU A 216 5.11 26.09 -14.23
CA GLU A 216 3.80 25.43 -14.08
C GLU A 216 3.63 24.81 -12.69
N LYS A 217 4.70 24.16 -12.21
CA LYS A 217 4.70 23.52 -10.90
C LYS A 217 4.52 24.53 -9.77
N VAL A 218 5.21 25.67 -9.82
CA VAL A 218 5.08 26.75 -8.84
C VAL A 218 3.64 27.29 -8.83
N GLN A 219 3.05 27.50 -10.01
CA GLN A 219 1.67 27.98 -10.13
C GLN A 219 0.65 26.96 -9.55
N ALA A 220 0.74 25.69 -9.95
CA ALA A 220 -0.13 24.64 -9.44
C ALA A 220 0.04 24.44 -7.91
N GLN A 221 1.26 24.63 -7.39
CA GLN A 221 1.56 24.58 -5.96
C GLN A 221 0.81 25.68 -5.20
N ALA A 222 0.79 26.91 -5.72
CA ALA A 222 0.07 28.03 -5.12
C ALA A 222 -1.44 27.74 -5.06
N GLU A 223 -2.03 27.21 -6.13
CA GLU A 223 -3.45 26.87 -6.19
C GLU A 223 -3.86 25.76 -5.21
N TYR A 224 -3.00 24.75 -5.05
CA TYR A 224 -3.20 23.68 -4.08
C TYR A 224 -3.12 24.20 -2.64
N ILE A 225 -2.16 25.07 -2.34
CA ILE A 225 -2.02 25.68 -1.01
C ILE A 225 -3.29 26.42 -0.64
N GLU A 226 -3.86 27.19 -1.57
CA GLU A 226 -5.09 27.93 -1.31
C GLU A 226 -6.30 27.00 -1.11
N ALA A 227 -6.46 25.99 -1.96
CA ALA A 227 -7.53 24.99 -1.78
C ALA A 227 -7.39 24.22 -0.44
N ASN A 228 -6.16 23.93 -0.01
CA ASN A 228 -5.91 23.28 1.27
C ASN A 228 -6.28 24.17 2.46
N LYS A 229 -6.03 25.49 2.37
CA LYS A 229 -6.49 26.44 3.39
C LYS A 229 -8.02 26.48 3.45
N GLN A 230 -8.70 26.52 2.30
CA GLN A 230 -10.16 26.52 2.23
C GLN A 230 -10.77 25.25 2.85
N VAL A 231 -10.23 24.07 2.53
CA VAL A 231 -10.65 22.80 3.15
C VAL A 231 -10.47 22.85 4.67
N LYS A 232 -9.32 23.30 5.16
CA LYS A 232 -9.07 23.43 6.61
C LYS A 232 -10.03 24.39 7.30
N ARG A 233 -10.41 25.50 6.64
CA ARG A 233 -11.40 26.45 7.15
C ARG A 233 -12.81 25.83 7.17
N SER A 234 -13.21 25.17 6.08
CA SER A 234 -14.53 24.51 5.95
C SER A 234 -14.71 23.42 7.01
N ILE A 235 -13.70 22.57 7.20
CA ILE A 235 -13.70 21.53 8.24
C ILE A 235 -13.84 22.14 9.64
N ARG A 236 -13.16 23.27 9.94
CA ARG A 236 -13.33 23.95 11.23
C ARG A 236 -14.73 24.51 11.40
N ALA A 237 -15.27 25.16 10.37
CA ALA A 237 -16.61 25.75 10.40
C ALA A 237 -17.70 24.68 10.60
N ASP A 238 -17.63 23.59 9.85
CA ASP A 238 -18.50 22.43 10.01
C ASP A 238 -18.45 21.89 11.44
N LYS A 239 -17.24 21.75 12.01
CA LYS A 239 -17.05 21.29 13.39
C LYS A 239 -17.57 22.28 14.45
N HIS A 240 -17.59 23.58 14.16
CA HIS A 240 -18.14 24.59 15.07
C HIS A 240 -19.67 24.71 14.99
N LYS A 241 -20.27 24.35 13.85
CA LYS A 241 -21.72 24.40 13.64
C LYS A 241 -22.46 23.20 14.22
N TYR A 242 -21.78 22.06 14.32
CA TYR A 242 -22.26 20.85 14.96
C TYR A 242 -22.04 20.91 16.47
#